data_AF-A0AAN4Z7L1-F1
#
_entry.id   AF-A0AAN4Z7L1-F1
#
_cell.length_a   1.000
_cell.length_b   1.000
_cell.length_c   1.000
_cell.angle_alpha   90.00
_cell.angle_beta   90.00
_cell.angle_gamma   90.00
#
_symmetry.space_group_name_H-M   'P 1'
#
loop_
_entity.id
_entity.type
_entity.pdbx_description
1 polymer ?
#
loop_
_entity_poly.entity_id
_entity_poly.type
_entity_poly.pdbx_seq_one_letter_code
_entity_poly.pdbx_strand_id
1 'polypeptide(L)'
;RWISDKQSSFAERLIAFACVEGIFFSGSFAAIFWLKKRGLMPGLTHSNELISRDEDLHRDFACLLYKRHIVNKLSAERILTIVLHAVQTENEFVQNSLPVDVISMDGSLVYEYIEYVADNLLLELNQELWFKLKRRTNPFDTISVEGETNFFEKENQE
;
A
#
# COMPACT_ATOMS: atom_id res chain seq x y z
N ARG A 1 8.78 8.55 -13.70
CA ARG A 1 10.20 8.98 -13.78
C ARG A 1 11.18 7.82 -13.90
N TRP A 2 11.09 6.78 -13.07
CA TRP A 2 12.09 5.68 -12.98
C TRP A 2 11.73 4.39 -13.74
N ILE A 3 10.56 4.35 -14.40
CA ILE A 3 10.06 3.14 -15.09
C ILE A 3 10.24 3.24 -16.61
N SER A 4 9.99 4.40 -17.22
CA SER A 4 9.94 4.53 -18.69
C SER A 4 11.14 5.29 -19.26
N ASP A 5 12.02 5.83 -18.42
CA ASP A 5 13.22 6.51 -18.89
C ASP A 5 14.25 5.49 -19.40
N LYS A 6 15.32 5.94 -20.07
CA LYS A 6 16.36 5.06 -20.63
C LYS A 6 17.52 4.78 -19.68
N GLN A 7 17.65 5.55 -18.60
CA GLN A 7 18.82 5.54 -17.73
C GLN A 7 18.63 4.66 -16.49
N SER A 8 17.40 4.50 -16.01
CA SER A 8 17.14 3.69 -14.81
C SER A 8 17.45 2.22 -15.04
N SER A 9 18.22 1.66 -14.11
CA SER A 9 18.56 0.25 -14.06
C SER A 9 17.33 -0.62 -13.80
N PHE A 10 17.44 -1.93 -14.05
CA PHE A 10 16.38 -2.87 -13.68
C PHE A 10 16.07 -2.83 -12.18
N ALA A 11 17.09 -2.68 -11.34
CA ALA A 11 16.93 -2.56 -9.90
C ALA A 11 16.09 -1.32 -9.51
N GLU A 12 16.34 -0.16 -10.13
CA GLU A 12 15.52 1.04 -9.91
C GLU A 12 14.07 0.87 -10.38
N ARG A 13 13.88 0.23 -11.54
CA ARG A 13 12.55 -0.07 -12.06
C ARG A 13 11.79 -1.01 -11.14
N LEU A 14 12.47 -2.01 -10.58
CA LEU A 14 11.86 -2.99 -9.68
C LEU A 14 11.44 -2.35 -8.34
N ILE A 15 12.27 -1.46 -7.78
CA ILE A 15 11.89 -0.68 -6.58
C ILE A 15 10.73 0.28 -6.90
N ALA A 16 10.78 0.96 -8.05
CA ALA A 16 9.69 1.82 -8.48
C ALA A 16 8.38 1.03 -8.70
N PHE A 17 8.46 -0.18 -9.26
CA PHE A 17 7.33 -1.09 -9.42
C PHE A 17 6.77 -1.52 -8.05
N ALA A 18 7.62 -1.90 -7.10
CA ALA A 18 7.17 -2.19 -5.73
C ALA A 18 6.46 -1.01 -5.07
N CYS A 19 6.85 0.24 -5.38
CA CYS A 19 6.13 1.43 -4.93
C CYS A 19 4.78 1.62 -5.63
N VAL A 20 4.66 1.24 -6.91
CA VAL A 20 3.39 1.29 -7.64
C VAL A 20 2.39 0.30 -7.05
N GLU A 21 2.79 -0.95 -6.85
CA GLU A 21 1.89 -1.99 -6.31
C GLU A 21 1.63 -1.78 -4.81
N GLY A 22 2.62 -1.26 -4.08
CA GLY A 22 2.55 -1.13 -2.62
C GLY A 22 2.04 0.21 -2.10
N ILE A 23 2.48 1.34 -2.65
CA ILE A 23 2.21 2.68 -2.09
C ILE A 23 1.14 3.42 -2.89
N PHE A 24 1.20 3.38 -4.22
CA PHE A 24 0.15 4.00 -5.02
C PHE A 24 -1.18 3.31 -4.79
N PHE A 25 -2.26 4.08 -4.84
CA PHE A 25 -3.63 3.64 -4.55
C PHE A 25 -3.90 3.24 -3.09
N SER A 26 -2.91 3.26 -2.19
CA SER A 26 -3.12 3.00 -0.76
C SER A 26 -4.14 3.99 -0.15
N GLY A 27 -4.17 5.25 -0.60
CA GLY A 27 -5.20 6.21 -0.18
C GLY A 27 -6.61 5.81 -0.65
N SER A 28 -6.71 5.20 -1.83
CA SER A 28 -7.99 4.70 -2.38
C SER A 28 -8.47 3.47 -1.62
N PHE A 29 -7.58 2.53 -1.32
CA PHE A 29 -7.90 1.37 -0.47
C PHE A 29 -8.38 1.82 0.91
N ALA A 30 -7.70 2.78 1.54
CA ALA A 30 -8.09 3.35 2.84
C ALA A 30 -9.50 3.97 2.81
N ALA A 31 -9.82 4.72 1.75
CA ALA A 31 -11.13 5.32 1.57
C ALA A 31 -12.26 4.27 1.45
N ILE A 32 -12.00 3.15 0.77
CA ILE A 32 -12.99 2.07 0.64
C ILE A 32 -13.09 1.25 1.94
N PHE A 33 -11.98 1.00 2.65
CA PHE A 33 -12.04 0.42 4.00
C PHE A 33 -12.84 1.28 4.97
N TRP A 34 -12.79 2.61 4.83
CA TRP A 34 -13.65 3.50 5.60
C TRP A 34 -15.15 3.26 5.36
N LEU A 35 -15.56 2.97 4.12
CA LEU A 35 -16.94 2.57 3.81
C LEU A 35 -17.30 1.23 4.47
N LYS A 36 -16.38 0.26 4.46
CA LYS A 36 -16.56 -1.02 5.15
C LYS A 36 -16.83 -0.83 6.64
N LYS A 37 -16.08 0.04 7.32
CA LYS A 37 -16.27 0.36 8.74
C LYS A 37 -17.69 0.85 9.06
N ARG A 38 -18.36 1.44 8.07
CA ARG A 38 -19.72 1.97 8.19
C ARG A 38 -20.79 0.97 7.75
N GLY A 39 -20.41 -0.25 7.37
CA GLY A 39 -21.32 -1.28 6.86
C GLY A 39 -21.90 -0.93 5.49
N LEU A 40 -21.19 -0.15 4.67
CA LEU A 40 -21.66 0.32 3.37
C LEU A 40 -21.00 -0.45 2.22
N MET A 41 -21.73 -0.60 1.11
CA MET A 41 -21.23 -1.11 -0.17
C MET A 41 -20.51 -2.48 -0.08
N PRO A 42 -21.15 -3.54 0.46
CA PRO A 42 -20.49 -4.81 0.78
C PRO A 42 -19.80 -5.49 -0.42
N GLY A 43 -20.38 -5.39 -1.62
CA GLY A 43 -19.76 -5.94 -2.84
C GLY A 43 -18.49 -5.18 -3.25
N LEU A 44 -18.48 -3.86 -3.09
CA LEU A 44 -17.31 -3.01 -3.35
C LEU A 44 -16.21 -3.30 -2.32
N THR A 45 -16.55 -3.33 -1.04
CA THR A 45 -15.58 -3.54 0.04
C THR A 45 -14.96 -4.94 -0.02
N HIS A 46 -15.75 -5.96 -0.38
CA HIS A 46 -15.21 -7.30 -0.61
C HIS A 46 -14.27 -7.36 -1.81
N SER A 47 -14.64 -6.70 -2.93
CA SER A 47 -13.76 -6.61 -4.10
C SER A 47 -12.46 -5.89 -3.77
N ASN A 48 -12.54 -4.83 -2.94
CA ASN A 48 -11.39 -4.06 -2.49
C ASN A 48 -10.40 -4.88 -1.68
N GLU A 49 -10.88 -5.77 -0.80
CA GLU A 49 -10.03 -6.70 -0.04
C GLU A 49 -9.28 -7.68 -0.93
N LEU A 50 -9.98 -8.24 -1.93
CA LEU A 50 -9.37 -9.17 -2.87
C LEU A 50 -8.28 -8.47 -3.69
N ILE A 51 -8.57 -7.29 -4.20
CA ILE A 51 -7.61 -6.49 -4.97
C ILE A 51 -6.42 -6.10 -4.08
N SER A 52 -6.65 -5.54 -2.88
CA SER A 52 -5.55 -5.13 -2.00
C SER A 52 -4.63 -6.29 -1.63
N ARG A 53 -5.20 -7.49 -1.41
CA ARG A 53 -4.42 -8.71 -1.14
C ARG A 53 -3.58 -9.12 -2.34
N ASP A 54 -4.13 -9.02 -3.54
CA ASP A 54 -3.41 -9.39 -4.76
C ASP A 54 -2.27 -8.39 -5.04
N GLU A 55 -2.47 -7.08 -4.79
CA GLU A 55 -1.40 -6.07 -4.91
C GLU A 55 -0.29 -6.26 -3.87
N ASP A 56 -0.63 -6.68 -2.65
CA ASP A 56 0.37 -7.05 -1.63
C ASP A 56 1.27 -8.19 -2.13
N LEU A 57 0.71 -9.20 -2.82
CA LEU A 57 1.49 -10.29 -3.41
C LEU A 57 2.40 -9.81 -4.55
N HIS A 58 1.93 -8.86 -5.38
CA HIS A 58 2.75 -8.28 -6.44
C HIS A 58 3.93 -7.47 -5.88
N ARG A 59 3.67 -6.64 -4.86
CA ARG A 59 4.69 -5.91 -4.11
C ARG A 59 5.70 -6.86 -3.47
N ASP A 60 5.23 -7.90 -2.78
CA ASP A 60 6.10 -8.88 -2.11
C ASP A 60 6.98 -9.64 -3.10
N PHE A 61 6.42 -9.98 -4.26
CA PHE A 61 7.19 -10.60 -5.35
C PHE A 61 8.31 -9.67 -5.85
N ALA A 62 8.03 -8.38 -6.04
CA ALA A 62 9.04 -7.40 -6.43
C ALA A 62 10.15 -7.28 -5.36
N CYS A 63 9.78 -7.22 -4.09
CA CYS A 63 10.72 -7.20 -2.96
C CYS A 63 11.55 -8.49 -2.88
N LEU A 64 10.94 -9.65 -3.09
CA LEU A 64 11.62 -10.94 -3.10
C LEU A 64 12.64 -11.02 -4.23
N LEU A 65 12.25 -10.64 -5.44
CA LEU A 65 13.15 -10.55 -6.60
C LEU A 65 14.31 -9.60 -6.30
N TYR A 66 14.01 -8.42 -5.76
CA TYR A 66 15.02 -7.44 -5.40
C TYR A 66 15.99 -8.05 -4.38
N LYS A 67 15.50 -8.61 -3.27
CA LYS A 67 16.33 -9.16 -2.18
C LYS A 67 17.18 -10.35 -2.60
N ARG A 68 16.61 -11.33 -3.33
CA ARG A 68 17.29 -12.61 -3.58
C ARG A 68 18.06 -12.67 -4.89
N HIS A 69 17.68 -11.90 -5.91
CA HIS A 69 18.19 -12.10 -7.26
C HIS A 69 18.97 -10.91 -7.83
N ILE A 70 18.77 -9.69 -7.31
CA ILE A 70 19.60 -8.54 -7.70
C ILE A 70 20.96 -8.62 -7.00
N VAL A 71 22.05 -8.71 -7.77
CA VAL A 71 23.42 -8.72 -7.20
C VAL A 71 23.86 -7.29 -6.84
N ASN A 72 23.78 -6.38 -7.80
CA ASN A 72 24.15 -4.97 -7.61
C ASN A 72 22.97 -4.19 -7.03
N LYS A 73 22.86 -4.16 -5.70
CA LYS A 73 21.82 -3.41 -5.00
C LYS A 73 22.00 -1.91 -5.17
N LEU A 74 20.89 -1.18 -5.13
CA LEU A 74 20.89 0.27 -5.00
C LEU A 74 21.35 0.67 -3.59
N SER A 75 21.85 1.90 -3.46
CA SER A 75 22.10 2.48 -2.14
C SER A 75 20.79 2.68 -1.39
N ALA A 76 20.84 2.60 -0.05
CA ALA A 76 19.70 2.86 0.81
C ALA A 76 19.07 4.24 0.53
N GLU A 77 19.91 5.26 0.33
CA GLU A 77 19.49 6.61 -0.05
C GLU A 77 18.69 6.63 -1.37
N ARG A 78 19.10 5.83 -2.36
CA ARG A 78 18.41 5.78 -3.65
C ARG A 78 17.04 5.11 -3.53
N ILE A 79 16.95 4.01 -2.78
CA ILE A 79 15.67 3.34 -2.48
C ILE A 79 14.74 4.32 -1.77
N LEU A 80 15.24 4.96 -0.72
CA LEU A 80 14.49 5.92 0.07
C LEU A 80 13.98 7.08 -0.80
N THR A 81 14.81 7.61 -1.70
CA THR A 81 14.41 8.67 -2.64
C THR A 81 13.20 8.26 -3.49
N ILE A 82 13.18 7.03 -3.99
CA ILE A 82 12.07 6.52 -4.80
C ILE A 82 10.81 6.37 -3.95
N VAL A 83 10.95 5.76 -2.76
CA VAL A 83 9.83 5.54 -1.81
C VAL A 83 9.21 6.87 -1.36
N LEU A 84 10.02 7.85 -0.96
CA LEU A 84 9.52 9.14 -0.49
C LEU A 84 8.81 9.92 -1.59
N HIS A 85 9.29 9.82 -2.83
CA HIS A 85 8.59 10.45 -3.94
C HIS A 85 7.27 9.74 -4.25
N ALA A 86 7.19 8.42 -4.08
CA ALA A 86 5.93 7.70 -4.22
C ALA A 86 4.91 8.14 -3.15
N VAL A 87 5.34 8.24 -1.88
CA VAL A 87 4.52 8.76 -0.77
C VAL A 87 4.04 10.17 -1.07
N GLN A 88 4.92 11.06 -1.50
CA GLN A 88 4.55 12.43 -1.84
C GLN A 88 3.49 12.47 -2.95
N THR A 89 3.67 11.68 -4.02
CA THR A 89 2.72 11.62 -5.13
C THR A 89 1.36 11.07 -4.69
N GLU A 90 1.31 10.05 -3.84
CA GLU A 90 0.05 9.53 -3.30
C GLU A 90 -0.63 10.55 -2.38
N ASN A 91 0.12 11.25 -1.53
CA ASN A 91 -0.41 12.33 -0.69
C ASN A 91 -1.02 13.45 -1.54
N GLU A 92 -0.35 13.85 -2.64
CA GLU A 92 -0.87 14.84 -3.59
C GLU A 92 -2.14 14.34 -4.29
N PHE A 93 -2.23 13.04 -4.61
CA PHE A 93 -3.43 12.43 -5.17
C PHE A 93 -4.59 12.48 -4.18
N VAL A 94 -4.38 12.07 -2.93
CA VAL A 94 -5.40 12.13 -1.87
C VAL A 94 -5.86 13.56 -1.65
N GLN A 95 -4.94 14.52 -1.55
CA GLN A 95 -5.28 15.91 -1.30
C GLN A 95 -6.12 16.53 -2.44
N ASN A 96 -5.76 16.27 -3.70
CA ASN A 96 -6.32 17.02 -4.83
C ASN A 96 -7.38 16.26 -5.62
N SER A 97 -7.31 14.94 -5.66
CA SER A 97 -8.15 14.09 -6.52
C SER A 97 -9.15 13.25 -5.73
N LEU A 98 -8.84 12.92 -4.48
CA LEU A 98 -9.70 12.14 -3.60
C LEU A 98 -9.98 12.91 -2.30
N PRO A 99 -10.80 13.98 -2.32
CA PRO A 99 -11.14 14.73 -1.12
C PRO A 99 -11.92 13.83 -0.15
N VAL A 100 -11.20 13.16 0.74
CA VAL A 100 -11.74 12.16 1.68
C VAL A 100 -12.71 12.75 2.71
N ASP A 101 -12.71 14.07 2.85
CA ASP A 101 -13.72 14.82 3.59
C ASP A 101 -15.14 14.56 3.04
N VAL A 102 -15.28 14.30 1.73
CA VAL A 102 -16.56 13.99 1.07
C VAL A 102 -17.18 12.70 1.62
N ILE A 103 -16.37 11.76 2.09
CA ILE A 103 -16.84 10.52 2.74
C ILE A 103 -16.77 10.57 4.27
N SER A 104 -16.56 11.76 4.83
CA SER A 104 -16.43 12.03 6.27
C SER A 104 -15.27 11.26 6.92
N MET A 105 -14.19 11.07 6.18
CA MET A 105 -12.97 10.44 6.67
C MET A 105 -11.96 11.53 7.05
N ASP A 106 -11.29 11.37 8.18
CA ASP A 106 -10.21 12.27 8.58
C ASP A 106 -8.99 12.04 7.67
N GLY A 107 -8.64 13.04 6.85
CA GLY A 107 -7.50 12.96 5.94
C GLY A 107 -6.16 12.69 6.64
N SER A 108 -6.01 13.07 7.91
CA SER A 108 -4.81 12.73 8.68
C SER A 108 -4.61 11.22 8.86
N LEU A 109 -5.70 10.45 8.97
CA LEU A 109 -5.64 8.99 9.04
C LEU A 109 -5.18 8.36 7.73
N VAL A 110 -5.52 8.98 6.58
CA VAL A 110 -5.06 8.50 5.27
C VAL A 110 -3.57 8.72 5.12
N TYR A 111 -3.07 9.91 5.49
CA TYR A 111 -1.63 10.19 5.46
C TYR A 111 -0.84 9.27 6.40
N GLU A 112 -1.34 9.03 7.62
CA GLU A 112 -0.73 8.07 8.54
C GLU A 112 -0.70 6.65 7.95
N TYR A 113 -1.72 6.26 7.19
CA TYR A 113 -1.76 4.96 6.52
C TYR A 113 -0.77 4.86 5.36
N ILE A 114 -0.64 5.90 4.54
CA ILE A 114 0.37 5.94 3.46
C ILE A 114 1.79 5.85 4.06
N GLU A 115 2.06 6.58 5.15
CA GLU A 115 3.32 6.49 5.90
C GLU A 115 3.56 5.06 6.42
N TYR A 116 2.53 4.41 6.99
CA TYR A 116 2.57 3.04 7.48
C TYR A 116 2.91 2.03 6.38
N VAL A 117 2.25 2.14 5.22
CA VAL A 117 2.48 1.28 4.06
C VAL A 117 3.90 1.46 3.49
N ALA A 118 4.39 2.70 3.44
CA ALA A 118 5.76 2.98 3.00
C ALA A 118 6.82 2.38 3.93
N ASP A 119 6.63 2.49 5.25
CA ASP A 119 7.53 1.87 6.23
C ASP A 119 7.49 0.33 6.15
N ASN A 120 6.33 -0.28 5.89
CA ASN A 120 6.22 -1.72 5.64
C ASN A 120 6.99 -2.14 4.37
N LEU A 121 6.93 -1.35 3.29
CA LEU A 121 7.72 -1.59 2.09
C LEU A 121 9.24 -1.49 2.38
N LEU A 122 9.66 -0.47 3.14
CA LEU A 122 11.06 -0.32 3.54
C LEU A 122 11.54 -1.51 4.38
N LEU A 123 10.71 -1.98 5.32
CA LEU A 123 10.99 -3.16 6.13
C LEU A 123 11.14 -4.41 5.25
N GLU A 124 10.22 -4.62 4.31
CA GLU A 124 10.26 -5.76 3.39
C GLU A 124 11.48 -5.72 2.45
N LEU A 125 12.05 -4.53 2.20
CA LEU A 125 13.30 -4.34 1.47
C LEU A 125 14.57 -4.38 2.35
N ASN A 126 14.44 -4.76 3.63
CA ASN A 126 15.51 -4.72 4.64
C ASN A 126 16.18 -3.33 4.78
N GLN A 127 15.41 -2.26 4.65
CA GLN A 127 15.86 -0.89 4.86
C GLN A 127 15.44 -0.36 6.23
N GLU A 128 16.10 0.70 6.69
CA GLU A 128 15.68 1.40 7.90
C GLU A 128 14.35 2.13 7.67
N LEU A 129 13.49 2.12 8.69
CA LEU A 129 12.20 2.83 8.66
C LEU A 129 12.43 4.34 8.62
N TRP A 130 11.65 5.04 7.80
CA TRP A 130 11.77 6.49 7.65
C TRP A 130 10.78 7.23 8.55
N PHE A 131 9.50 6.83 8.49
CA PHE A 131 8.43 7.46 9.26
C PHE A 131 8.33 6.93 10.70
N LYS A 132 9.11 5.87 10.99
CA LYS A 132 9.25 5.23 12.29
C LYS A 132 7.91 4.75 12.85
N LEU A 133 7.05 4.19 11.99
CA LEU A 133 5.77 3.57 12.33
C LEU A 133 5.13 4.19 13.58
N LYS A 134 4.57 5.41 13.45
CA LYS A 134 3.90 6.10 14.58
C LYS A 134 2.87 5.19 15.26
N ARG A 135 2.27 4.26 14.50
CA ARG A 135 1.48 3.13 14.98
C ARG A 135 2.15 1.81 14.59
N ARG A 136 2.16 0.84 15.52
CA ARG A 136 2.60 -0.55 15.23
C ARG A 136 1.60 -1.34 14.39
N THR A 137 0.35 -0.89 14.31
CA THR A 137 -0.76 -1.59 13.66
C THR A 137 -1.39 -0.72 12.58
N ASN A 138 -1.87 -1.35 11.51
CA ASN A 138 -2.57 -0.65 10.44
C ASN A 138 -3.82 0.05 11.01
N PRO A 139 -4.00 1.36 10.77
CA PRO A 139 -5.15 2.12 11.27
C PRO A 139 -6.52 1.59 10.78
N PHE A 140 -6.54 0.75 9.75
CA PHE A 140 -7.75 0.13 9.19
C PHE A 140 -7.92 -1.37 9.51
N ASP A 141 -6.97 -2.04 10.18
CA ASP A 141 -7.04 -3.51 10.45
C ASP A 141 -8.25 -3.93 11.29
N THR A 142 -8.73 -3.07 12.19
CA THR A 142 -9.93 -3.34 13.00
C THR A 142 -11.22 -3.45 12.18
N ILE A 143 -11.16 -3.13 10.88
CA ILE A 143 -12.28 -3.19 9.94
C ILE A 143 -12.26 -4.52 9.15
N SER A 144 -11.11 -5.21 9.11
CA SER A 144 -10.95 -6.48 8.39
C SER A 144 -11.48 -7.69 9.18
N VAL A 145 -11.59 -7.58 10.51
CA VAL A 145 -11.85 -8.74 11.40
C VAL A 145 -13.31 -9.20 11.42
N GLU A 146 -14.27 -8.37 10.99
CA GLU A 146 -15.66 -8.82 10.82
C GLU A 146 -15.80 -9.56 9.48
N GLY A 147 -15.59 -10.88 9.49
CA GLY A 147 -15.95 -11.76 8.37
C GLY A 147 -14.95 -12.82 7.93
N GLU A 148 -13.83 -13.02 8.64
CA GLU A 148 -12.92 -14.16 8.42
C GLU A 148 -13.59 -15.48 8.86
N THR A 149 -14.62 -15.88 8.12
CA THR A 149 -15.01 -17.28 8.00
C THR A 149 -14.16 -17.85 6.88
N ASN A 150 -13.49 -18.98 7.12
CA ASN A 150 -12.75 -19.65 6.07
C ASN A 150 -13.67 -19.87 4.86
N PHE A 151 -13.13 -19.89 3.65
CA PHE A 151 -13.92 -20.18 2.44
C PHE A 151 -14.77 -21.46 2.57
N PHE A 152 -14.31 -22.43 3.37
CA PHE A 152 -15.03 -23.68 3.70
C PHE A 152 -16.12 -23.55 4.77
N GLU A 153 -16.16 -22.45 5.51
CA GLU A 153 -17.12 -22.16 6.59
C GLU A 153 -18.27 -21.25 6.13
N LYS A 154 -18.21 -20.69 4.91
CA LYS A 154 -19.37 -20.04 4.30
C LYS A 154 -20.41 -21.10 3.93
N GLU A 155 -21.36 -21.35 4.84
CA GLU A 155 -22.60 -22.02 4.47
C GLU A 155 -23.32 -21.15 3.44
N ASN A 156 -23.64 -21.74 2.27
CA ASN A 156 -24.53 -21.14 1.29
C ASN A 156 -25.90 -20.98 1.96
N GLN A 157 -26.19 -19.79 2.48
CA GLN A 157 -27.56 -19.42 2.82
C GLN A 157 -28.25 -19.03 1.51
N GLU A 158 -29.22 -19.85 1.11
CA GLU A 158 -30.18 -19.59 0.03
C GLU A 158 -30.97 -18.29 0.26
#